data_AF-A0AAD6ZYK8-F1
#
_entry.id   AF-A0AAD6ZYK8-F1
#
_cell.length_a   1.000
_cell.length_b   1.000
_cell.length_c   1.000
_cell.angle_alpha   90.00
_cell.angle_beta   90.00
_cell.angle_gamma   90.00
#
_symmetry.space_group_name_H-M   'P 1'
#
loop_
_entity.id
_entity.type
_entity.pdbx_description
1 polymer ?
#
loop_
_entity_poly.entity_id
_entity_poly.type
_entity_poly.pdbx_seq_one_letter_code
_entity_poly.pdbx_strand_id
1 'polypeptide(L)'
;IFYQNADNSIQSAGISGPFTVGTFEGSSLLVPANEVLRGTPIAATTLGNAFQGIRVYFVSPNYTLSEYVWTGTSWVGGPSCNSCITTNQFAVQPGSTVMYAMGNAAGS
;
A
#
# COMPACT_ATOMS: atom_id res chain seq x y z
N ILE A 1 -0.76 -0.10 -9.79
CA ILE A 1 0.63 -0.44 -9.38
C ILE A 1 1.03 0.49 -8.25
N PHE A 2 1.83 0.02 -7.29
CA PHE A 2 2.38 0.84 -6.21
C PHE A 2 3.91 0.75 -6.26
N TYR A 3 4.59 1.88 -6.14
CA TYR A 3 6.04 1.93 -6.21
C TYR A 3 6.62 3.08 -5.39
N GLN A 4 7.85 2.92 -4.92
CA GLN A 4 8.58 3.96 -4.20
C GLN A 4 9.34 4.86 -5.18
N ASN A 5 9.17 6.17 -5.02
CA ASN A 5 9.93 7.20 -5.73
C ASN A 5 11.33 7.39 -5.14
N ALA A 6 12.19 8.12 -5.86
CA ALA A 6 13.53 8.47 -5.38
C ALA A 6 13.53 9.31 -4.08
N ASP A 7 12.46 10.08 -3.86
CA ASP A 7 12.23 10.87 -2.65
C ASP A 7 11.69 10.05 -1.47
N ASN A 8 11.56 8.73 -1.62
CA ASN A 8 10.99 7.75 -0.69
C ASN A 8 9.46 7.71 -0.61
N SER A 9 8.74 8.65 -1.22
CA SER A 9 7.27 8.57 -1.25
C SER A 9 6.79 7.32 -1.98
N ILE A 10 5.60 6.83 -1.65
CA ILE A 10 4.94 5.77 -2.43
C ILE A 10 3.91 6.43 -3.35
N GLN A 11 3.95 6.10 -4.63
CA GLN A 11 2.96 6.50 -5.63
C GLN A 11 2.00 5.35 -5.91
N SER A 12 0.75 5.70 -6.20
CA SER A 12 -0.20 4.81 -6.85
C SER A 12 -0.31 5.17 -8.33
N ALA A 13 -0.23 4.17 -9.21
CA ALA A 13 -0.45 4.32 -10.65
C ALA A 13 -1.66 3.49 -11.08
N GLY A 14 -2.61 4.16 -11.75
CA GLY A 14 -3.78 3.56 -12.37
C GLY A 14 -3.48 3.08 -13.80
N ILE A 15 -3.81 1.83 -14.09
CA ILE A 15 -3.74 1.26 -15.43
C ILE A 15 -5.10 0.64 -15.71
N SER A 16 -5.70 0.99 -16.85
CA SER A 16 -6.93 0.35 -17.34
C SER A 16 -6.59 -0.78 -18.32
N GLY A 17 -7.45 -1.80 -18.39
CA GLY A 17 -7.25 -2.96 -19.28
C GLY A 17 -6.18 -3.95 -18.79
N PRO A 18 -5.97 -5.06 -19.53
CA PRO A 18 -4.97 -6.06 -19.19
C PRO A 18 -3.54 -5.55 -19.45
N PHE A 19 -2.56 -6.05 -18.69
CA PHE A 19 -1.16 -5.56 -18.73
C PHE A 19 -0.47 -5.63 -20.10
N THR A 20 -1.00 -6.38 -21.06
CA THR A 20 -0.44 -6.47 -22.42
C THR A 20 -0.84 -5.30 -23.33
N VAL A 21 -1.96 -4.64 -23.05
CA VAL A 21 -2.53 -3.54 -23.87
C VAL A 21 -3.09 -2.40 -23.02
N GLY A 22 -2.75 -2.37 -21.73
CA GLY A 22 -3.35 -1.45 -20.78
C GLY A 22 -2.91 -0.01 -21.01
N THR A 23 -3.79 0.92 -20.66
CA THR A 23 -3.53 2.37 -20.77
C THR A 23 -3.20 2.93 -19.40
N PHE A 24 -2.12 3.71 -19.32
CA PHE A 24 -1.83 4.47 -18.12
C PHE A 24 -2.84 5.61 -17.95
N GLU A 25 -3.56 5.60 -16.83
CA GLU A 25 -4.61 6.57 -16.53
C GLU A 25 -4.10 7.75 -15.68
N GLY A 26 -2.98 7.55 -14.97
CA GLY A 26 -2.39 8.56 -14.12
C GLY A 26 -1.77 7.99 -12.87
N SER A 27 -1.11 8.87 -12.11
CA SER A 27 -0.50 8.54 -10.82
C SER A 27 -0.75 9.61 -9.78
N SER A 28 -0.77 9.22 -8.52
CA SER A 28 -0.94 10.12 -7.39
C SER A 28 -0.09 9.69 -6.19
N LEU A 29 0.35 10.69 -5.42
CA LEU A 29 1.03 10.48 -4.14
C LEU A 29 0.10 9.71 -3.20
N LEU A 30 0.55 8.54 -2.74
CA LEU A 30 -0.19 7.71 -1.79
C LEU A 30 0.35 7.92 -0.37
N VAL A 31 1.65 7.67 -0.18
CA VAL A 31 2.31 7.79 1.15
C VAL A 31 3.39 8.86 1.07
N PRO A 32 3.38 9.86 1.97
CA PRO A 32 4.40 10.89 1.98
C PRO A 32 5.77 10.33 2.40
N ALA A 33 6.84 10.95 1.90
CA ALA A 33 8.21 10.47 2.04
C ALA A 33 8.67 10.24 3.48
N ASN A 34 8.15 11.01 4.44
CA ASN A 34 8.51 10.91 5.86
C ASN A 34 7.88 9.71 6.58
N GLU A 35 6.95 9.00 5.94
CA GLU A 35 6.28 7.84 6.51
C GLU A 35 6.82 6.51 5.98
N VAL A 36 7.75 6.53 5.01
CA VAL A 36 8.20 5.33 4.30
C VAL A 36 9.70 5.06 4.56
N LEU A 37 10.03 3.84 4.94
CA LEU A 37 11.43 3.39 4.98
C LEU A 37 11.96 3.27 3.54
N ARG A 38 13.14 3.84 3.28
CA ARG A 38 13.80 3.74 1.96
C ARG A 38 14.06 2.27 1.61
N GLY A 39 13.70 1.86 0.40
CA GLY A 39 13.86 0.49 -0.09
C GLY A 39 12.91 -0.52 0.56
N THR A 40 11.81 -0.05 1.16
CA THR A 40 10.84 -0.93 1.81
C THR A 40 10.18 -1.88 0.80
N PRO A 41 9.94 -3.16 1.17
CA PRO A 41 9.06 -4.00 0.39
C PRO A 41 7.64 -3.43 0.41
N ILE A 42 6.98 -3.42 -0.76
CA ILE A 42 5.61 -2.97 -0.92
C ILE A 42 4.76 -4.18 -1.31
N ALA A 43 3.74 -4.47 -0.52
CA ALA A 43 2.74 -5.47 -0.85
C ALA A 43 1.37 -4.82 -0.98
N ALA A 44 0.55 -5.28 -1.91
CA ALA A 44 -0.81 -4.79 -2.04
C ALA A 44 -1.76 -5.96 -2.27
N THR A 45 -2.96 -5.84 -1.73
CA THR A 45 -4.06 -6.75 -2.01
C THR A 45 -5.35 -5.96 -2.17
N THR A 46 -6.37 -6.60 -2.74
CA THR A 46 -7.73 -6.07 -2.73
C THR A 46 -8.65 -7.00 -1.96
N LEU A 47 -9.62 -6.41 -1.26
CA LEU A 47 -10.75 -7.09 -0.66
C LEU A 47 -11.98 -6.82 -1.53
N GLY A 48 -12.71 -7.88 -1.88
CA GLY A 48 -13.92 -7.81 -2.69
C GLY A 48 -13.66 -7.65 -4.19
N ASN A 49 -14.71 -7.32 -4.92
CA ASN A 49 -14.69 -7.17 -6.38
C ASN A 49 -14.29 -5.74 -6.78
N ALA A 50 -13.80 -5.58 -8.02
CA ALA A 50 -13.58 -4.29 -8.66
C ALA A 50 -12.77 -3.27 -7.82
N PHE A 51 -11.75 -3.74 -7.09
CA PHE A 51 -10.82 -2.88 -6.34
C PHE A 51 -11.45 -2.03 -5.21
N GLN A 52 -12.59 -2.44 -4.66
CA GLN A 52 -13.32 -1.65 -3.66
C GLN A 52 -12.60 -1.52 -2.31
N GLY A 53 -11.74 -2.47 -1.93
CA GLY A 53 -10.99 -2.44 -0.68
C GLY A 53 -9.50 -2.72 -0.87
N ILE A 54 -8.78 -1.85 -1.59
CA ILE A 54 -7.33 -2.00 -1.74
C ILE A 54 -6.63 -1.73 -0.40
N ARG A 55 -5.69 -2.59 -0.04
CA ARG A 55 -4.78 -2.41 1.10
C ARG A 55 -3.35 -2.45 0.61
N VAL A 56 -2.55 -1.47 1.00
CA VAL A 56 -1.14 -1.33 0.63
C VAL A 56 -0.31 -1.33 1.90
N TYR A 57 0.64 -2.25 1.98
CA TYR A 57 1.51 -2.48 3.12
C TYR A 57 2.94 -2.12 2.77
N PHE A 58 3.64 -1.53 3.74
CA PHE A 58 5.03 -1.14 3.65
C PHE A 58 5.61 -1.03 5.07
N VAL A 59 6.90 -0.74 5.16
CA VAL A 59 7.60 -0.53 6.43
C VAL A 59 7.86 0.97 6.59
N SER A 60 7.49 1.52 7.74
CA SER A 60 7.78 2.92 8.12
C SER A 60 9.19 3.09 8.70
N PRO A 61 9.73 4.31 8.81
CA PRO A 61 11.11 4.55 9.26
C PRO A 61 11.46 3.99 10.65
N ASN A 62 10.48 3.80 11.52
CA ASN A 62 10.62 3.16 12.83
C ASN A 62 10.54 1.62 12.77
N TYR A 63 10.63 1.04 11.58
CA TYR A 63 10.49 -0.40 11.33
C TYR A 63 9.14 -0.98 11.78
N THR A 64 8.06 -0.21 11.64
CA THR A 64 6.69 -0.69 11.88
C THR A 64 6.03 -1.09 10.56
N LEU A 65 5.31 -2.22 10.57
CA LEU A 65 4.40 -2.57 9.47
C LEU A 65 3.28 -1.54 9.41
N SER A 66 3.23 -0.80 8.30
CA SER A 66 2.29 0.29 8.07
C SER A 66 1.37 -0.04 6.90
N GLU A 67 0.18 0.56 6.91
CA GLU A 67 -0.85 0.33 5.91
C GLU A 67 -1.52 1.63 5.45
N TYR A 68 -1.86 1.67 4.17
CA TYR A 68 -2.84 2.58 3.58
C TYR A 68 -3.98 1.78 2.97
N VAL A 69 -5.22 2.23 3.19
CA VAL A 69 -6.46 1.55 2.78
C VAL A 69 -7.27 2.45 1.88
N TRP A 70 -7.70 1.93 0.73
CA TRP A 70 -8.71 2.55 -0.11
C TRP A 70 -10.10 2.19 0.42
N THR A 71 -10.91 3.20 0.72
CA THR A 71 -12.26 3.05 1.29
C THR A 71 -13.37 2.98 0.24
N GLY A 72 -13.02 3.01 -1.04
CA GLY A 72 -13.95 3.23 -2.15
C GLY A 72 -14.03 4.70 -2.57
N THR A 73 -13.70 5.64 -1.68
CA THR A 73 -13.77 7.08 -1.96
C THR A 73 -12.48 7.83 -1.64
N SER A 74 -11.69 7.35 -0.68
CA SER A 74 -10.44 8.00 -0.28
C SER A 74 -9.41 6.99 0.23
N TRP A 75 -8.15 7.41 0.22
CA TRP A 75 -7.09 6.72 0.94
C TRP A 75 -7.05 7.19 2.40
N VAL A 76 -6.97 6.22 3.31
CA VAL A 76 -6.80 6.45 4.74
C VAL A 76 -5.61 5.63 5.20
N GLY A 77 -4.70 6.23 5.97
CA GLY A 77 -3.47 5.58 6.37
C GLY A 77 -2.62 6.43 7.30
N GLY A 78 -1.40 5.97 7.52
CA GLY A 78 -0.40 6.67 8.32
C GLY A 78 -0.54 6.47 9.83
N PRO A 79 0.29 7.17 10.63
CA PRO A 79 0.39 6.93 12.07
C PRO A 79 -0.88 7.21 12.88
N SER A 80 -1.79 8.04 12.35
CA SER A 80 -3.04 8.42 13.00
C SER A 80 -4.24 7.57 12.59
N CYS A 81 -4.06 6.62 11.66
CA CYS A 81 -5.14 5.75 11.22
C CYS A 81 -5.45 4.66 12.25
N ASN A 82 -6.38 4.95 13.16
CA ASN A 82 -6.75 4.03 14.25
C ASN A 82 -7.34 2.68 13.80
N SER A 83 -7.84 2.60 12.56
CA SER A 83 -8.39 1.39 11.96
C SER A 83 -7.38 0.62 11.08
N CYS A 84 -6.18 1.17 10.86
CA CYS A 84 -5.15 0.56 10.04
C CYS A 84 -4.24 -0.34 10.88
N ILE A 85 -3.60 -1.34 10.25
CA ILE A 85 -2.68 -2.25 10.96
C ILE A 85 -1.50 -1.51 11.63
N THR A 86 -1.18 -0.29 11.16
CA THR A 86 -0.11 0.58 11.69
C THR A 86 -0.21 0.76 13.21
N THR A 87 -1.42 0.84 13.78
CA THR A 87 -1.59 1.02 15.23
C THR A 87 -1.32 -0.22 16.06
N ASN A 88 -1.26 -1.39 15.44
CA ASN A 88 -0.87 -2.63 16.13
C ASN A 88 0.63 -2.70 16.41
N GLN A 89 1.44 -1.79 15.87
CA GLN A 89 2.87 -1.65 16.15
C GLN A 89 3.67 -2.95 15.88
N PHE A 90 3.30 -3.71 14.85
CA PHE A 90 4.09 -4.87 14.45
C PHE A 90 5.48 -4.44 14.00
N ALA A 91 6.50 -4.80 14.78
CA ALA A 91 7.88 -4.53 14.47
C ALA A 91 8.37 -5.46 13.35
N VAL A 92 9.03 -4.89 12.37
CA VAL A 92 9.70 -5.58 11.26
C VAL A 92 11.19 -5.64 11.57
N GLN A 93 11.79 -6.81 11.44
CA GLN A 93 13.23 -6.93 11.64
C GLN A 93 13.98 -6.15 10.54
N PRO A 94 14.92 -5.26 10.90
CA PRO A 94 15.74 -4.55 9.91
C PRO A 94 16.44 -5.52 8.95
N GLY A 95 16.40 -5.21 7.66
CA GLY A 95 16.94 -6.07 6.61
C GLY A 95 15.97 -7.11 6.05
N SER A 96 14.72 -7.17 6.53
CA SER A 96 13.67 -7.98 5.89
C SER A 96 13.39 -7.47 4.47
N THR A 97 13.46 -8.35 3.46
CA THR A 97 13.39 -7.98 2.04
C THR A 97 12.10 -8.40 1.34
N VAL A 98 11.24 -9.18 2.02
CA VAL A 98 10.06 -9.79 1.40
C VAL A 98 8.83 -9.50 2.22
N MET A 99 7.74 -9.14 1.53
CA MET A 99 6.41 -8.94 2.10
C MET A 99 5.37 -9.46 1.12
N TYR A 100 4.36 -10.17 1.64
CA TYR A 100 3.23 -10.66 0.85
C TYR A 100 1.93 -10.27 1.54
N ALA A 101 0.93 -9.89 0.74
CA ALA A 101 -0.42 -9.63 1.21
C ALA A 101 -1.39 -10.47 0.37
N MET A 102 -2.31 -11.16 1.05
CA MET A 102 -3.32 -11.98 0.41
C MET A 102 -4.68 -11.57 0.97
N GLY A 103 -5.57 -11.14 0.08
CA GLY A 103 -6.95 -10.84 0.40
C GLY A 103 -7.82 -12.04 0.03
N ASN A 104 -8.68 -12.46 0.96
CA ASN A 104 -9.77 -13.36 0.61
C ASN A 104 -11.02 -12.53 0.39
N ALA A 105 -11.69 -12.68 -0.75
CA ALA A 105 -13.06 -12.24 -0.87
C ALA A 105 -13.90 -13.24 -0.06
N ALA A 106 -14.36 -12.85 1.14
CA ALA A 106 -15.43 -13.62 1.76
C ALA A 106 -16.59 -13.71 0.76
N GLY A 107 -17.10 -14.92 0.55
CA GLY A 107 -17.96 -15.30 -0.58
C GLY A 107 -19.09 -14.31 -0.88
N SER A 108 -19.35 -14.17 -2.17
CA SER A 108 -20.52 -13.53 -2.77
C SER A 108 -21.84 -13.98 -2.15
#